data_AF-A2GC85-F1
#
_entry.id   AF-A2GC85-F1
#
_cell.length_a   1.000
_cell.length_b   1.000
_cell.length_c   1.000
_cell.angle_alpha   90.00
_cell.angle_beta   90.00
_cell.angle_gamma   90.00
#
_symmetry.space_group_name_H-M   'P 1'
#
loop_
_entity.id
_entity.type
_entity.pdbx_description
1 polymer ?
#
loop_
_entity_poly.entity_id
_entity_poly.type
_entity_poly.pdbx_seq_one_letter_code
_entity_poly.pdbx_strand_id
1 'polypeptide(L)'
;MLLICIYLAFNPNEYSGALQKQFDLDKMTFSCSNSKNQISIEDLNNGICNCCDGSDEFLNSSHYCQITCPYSLNQRDSNHLLEIFHNGIVQKNALILKGNDLILKLQNDLARLDIELGNISLTKENLFKEKKTAKEVLKRDVYQTFQTPYYTSEELKIQKEKFINKKHDHSKRSKIDDQEVGETVNIYSYDKENSETIRKMRSIKFDDAQKRKFRDLLQKYIAKFAETSQHHNYLEILVSKRQRNPPLLENYISISNKYKQACINESSILTRMESIKQRLNFNEVWQSLYGISFKDKIENAAATFNIEFLIAAAAIHQNGIAKFGSFKGIKDNMLIYEPDRLDPIKHTVRIRLICYPKIFTLEALQKTKTHLDIKLGLPHVCPSANDDNAFDAWIHEIQFYRNKIFASDVFADL
;
A
#
# COMPACT_ATOMS: atom_id res chain seq x y z
N MET A 1 54.59 30.96 -1.95
CA MET A 1 54.03 30.81 -0.59
C MET A 1 52.51 30.51 -0.63
N LEU A 2 52.06 29.68 -1.58
CA LEU A 2 50.65 29.25 -1.72
C LEU A 2 50.51 27.72 -1.77
N LEU A 3 51.62 27.00 -2.03
CA LEU A 3 51.69 25.53 -1.95
C LEU A 3 51.75 24.96 -0.52
N ILE A 4 52.06 25.78 0.50
CA ILE A 4 52.23 25.28 1.89
C ILE A 4 50.87 25.12 2.61
N CYS A 5 49.81 25.78 2.15
CA CYS A 5 48.51 25.75 2.84
C CYS A 5 47.62 24.54 2.52
N ILE A 6 47.84 23.82 1.41
CA ILE A 6 47.06 22.60 1.09
C ILE A 6 47.60 21.39 1.86
N TYR A 7 48.91 21.34 2.12
CA TYR A 7 49.57 20.25 2.84
C TYR A 7 49.19 20.16 4.34
N LEU A 8 48.66 21.23 4.94
CA LEU A 8 48.25 21.22 6.35
C LEU A 8 46.87 20.58 6.60
N ALA A 9 46.13 20.20 5.55
CA ALA A 9 44.82 19.58 5.67
C ALA A 9 44.83 18.05 5.52
N PHE A 10 45.95 17.45 5.10
CA PHE A 10 46.03 16.01 4.91
C PHE A 10 46.59 15.33 6.17
N ASN A 11 45.69 14.80 7.01
CA ASN A 11 46.06 14.07 8.22
C ASN A 11 45.76 12.57 8.06
N PRO A 12 46.75 11.73 7.71
CA PRO A 12 46.53 10.31 7.48
C PRO A 12 46.00 9.56 8.71
N ASN A 13 46.23 10.10 9.92
CA ASN A 13 45.75 9.52 11.17
C ASN A 13 44.22 9.54 11.32
N GLU A 14 43.51 10.30 10.47
CA GLU A 14 42.05 10.37 10.45
C GLU A 14 41.41 9.22 9.66
N TYR A 15 42.21 8.47 8.89
CA TYR A 15 41.73 7.32 8.14
C TYR A 15 41.81 6.02 8.93
N SER A 16 41.13 4.98 8.46
CA SER A 16 41.20 3.65 9.07
C SER A 16 42.64 3.12 9.09
N GLY A 17 42.99 2.33 10.10
CA GLY A 17 44.34 1.75 10.21
C GLY A 17 44.74 0.84 9.05
N ALA A 18 43.79 0.38 8.23
CA ALA A 18 44.07 -0.33 6.98
C ALA A 18 44.51 0.64 5.87
N LEU A 19 43.85 1.79 5.74
CA LEU A 19 44.17 2.81 4.74
C LEU A 19 45.48 3.54 5.07
N GLN A 20 45.76 3.77 6.36
CA GLN A 20 47.02 4.36 6.82
C GLN A 20 48.26 3.61 6.29
N LYS A 21 48.20 2.28 6.21
CA LYS A 21 49.30 1.43 5.73
C LYS A 21 49.59 1.59 4.24
N GLN A 22 48.69 2.23 3.49
CA GLN A 22 48.84 2.46 2.07
C GLN A 22 49.57 3.77 1.78
N PHE A 23 49.71 4.64 2.77
CA PHE A 23 50.47 5.88 2.66
C PHE A 23 51.94 5.66 2.97
N ASP A 24 52.81 6.10 2.05
CA ASP A 24 54.24 6.29 2.28
C ASP A 24 54.49 7.81 2.32
N LEU A 25 54.43 8.39 3.51
CA LEU A 25 54.53 9.84 3.72
C LEU A 25 55.94 10.37 3.46
N ASP A 26 56.96 9.52 3.60
CA ASP A 26 58.34 9.89 3.31
C ASP A 26 58.54 10.07 1.80
N LYS A 27 57.81 9.29 0.99
CA LYS A 27 57.85 9.39 -0.48
C LYS A 27 56.71 10.21 -1.08
N MET A 28 55.77 10.69 -0.26
CA MET A 28 54.53 11.33 -0.70
C MET A 28 53.73 10.48 -1.70
N THR A 29 53.71 9.16 -1.50
CA THR A 29 52.99 8.24 -2.38
C THR A 29 51.91 7.46 -1.65
N PHE A 30 50.95 6.98 -2.42
CA PHE A 30 49.91 6.06 -2.00
C PHE A 30 50.01 4.76 -2.79
N SER A 31 50.01 3.64 -2.09
CA SER A 31 50.02 2.31 -2.69
C SER A 31 48.59 1.82 -2.90
N CYS A 32 48.21 1.60 -4.16
CA CYS A 32 46.90 1.07 -4.49
C CYS A 32 46.65 -0.28 -3.79
N SER A 33 45.41 -0.56 -3.40
CA SER A 33 45.08 -1.71 -2.54
C SER A 33 45.37 -3.08 -3.18
N ASN A 34 45.04 -3.23 -4.46
CA ASN A 34 45.04 -4.49 -5.21
C ASN A 34 45.97 -4.46 -6.42
N SER A 35 46.84 -3.47 -6.52
CA SER A 35 47.88 -3.40 -7.54
C SER A 35 49.22 -3.06 -6.91
N LYS A 36 50.31 -3.40 -7.61
CA LYS A 36 51.66 -2.99 -7.20
C LYS A 36 51.95 -1.53 -7.55
N ASN A 37 50.97 -0.79 -8.08
CA ASN A 37 51.14 0.58 -8.52
C ASN A 37 51.16 1.52 -7.31
N GLN A 38 52.03 2.53 -7.39
CA GLN A 38 52.07 3.64 -6.45
C GLN A 38 51.77 4.93 -7.19
N ILE A 39 50.90 5.75 -6.62
CA ILE A 39 50.49 7.04 -7.18
C ILE A 39 50.90 8.17 -6.23
N SER A 40 50.85 9.42 -6.69
CA SER A 40 51.08 10.57 -5.83
C SER A 40 49.92 10.73 -4.84
N ILE A 41 50.19 11.22 -3.63
CA ILE A 41 49.11 11.63 -2.70
C ILE A 41 48.24 12.74 -3.32
N GLU A 42 48.80 13.56 -4.22
CA GLU A 42 48.07 14.61 -4.96
C GLU A 42 47.04 14.04 -5.96
N ASP A 43 47.21 12.77 -6.35
CA ASP A 43 46.30 12.07 -7.26
C ASP A 43 45.11 11.43 -6.53
N LEU A 44 45.04 11.55 -5.20
CA LEU A 44 43.96 10.99 -4.42
C LEU A 44 42.74 11.90 -4.43
N ASN A 45 41.57 11.29 -4.72
CA ASN A 45 40.27 11.95 -4.69
C ASN A 45 40.19 13.18 -5.59
N ASN A 46 40.96 13.19 -6.69
CA ASN A 46 40.99 14.27 -7.66
C ASN A 46 39.93 14.09 -8.77
N GLY A 47 39.19 12.99 -8.76
CA GLY A 47 38.18 12.64 -9.74
C GLY A 47 38.73 11.88 -10.95
N ILE A 48 39.96 11.37 -10.89
CA ILE A 48 40.60 10.59 -11.96
C ILE A 48 40.97 9.22 -11.39
N CYS A 49 40.63 8.15 -12.11
CA CYS A 49 40.92 6.77 -11.69
C CYS A 49 42.34 6.36 -12.08
N ASN A 50 43.30 6.61 -11.19
CA ASN A 50 44.72 6.29 -11.35
C ASN A 50 45.06 4.89 -10.83
N CYS A 51 44.34 4.41 -9.80
CA CYS A 51 44.44 3.02 -9.38
C CYS A 51 43.44 2.15 -10.16
N CYS A 52 43.90 1.02 -10.69
CA CYS A 52 43.01 0.07 -11.40
C CYS A 52 41.94 -0.55 -10.49
N ASP A 53 42.04 -0.41 -9.17
CA ASP A 53 41.03 -0.86 -8.21
C ASP A 53 40.15 0.28 -7.69
N GLY A 54 40.36 1.51 -8.18
CA GLY A 54 39.67 2.70 -7.73
C GLY A 54 39.93 3.11 -6.28
N SER A 55 40.96 2.53 -5.63
CA SER A 55 41.27 2.81 -4.22
C SER A 55 41.74 4.24 -3.97
N ASP A 56 42.02 5.00 -5.02
CA ASP A 56 42.41 6.40 -5.00
C ASP A 56 41.24 7.40 -4.86
N GLU A 57 40.02 7.02 -5.23
CA GLU A 57 38.81 7.87 -5.16
C GLU A 57 37.89 7.53 -3.96
N PHE A 58 38.48 7.18 -2.82
CA PHE A 58 37.74 6.66 -1.65
C PHE A 58 36.86 7.69 -0.91
N LEU A 59 37.16 8.99 -1.02
CA LEU A 59 36.36 10.12 -0.49
C LEU A 59 35.41 10.71 -1.52
N ASN A 60 35.68 10.53 -2.82
CA ASN A 60 34.89 11.14 -3.87
C ASN A 60 33.61 10.34 -4.15
N SER A 61 32.62 10.59 -3.31
CA SER A 61 31.36 9.85 -3.31
C SER A 61 30.53 10.01 -4.60
N SER A 62 30.89 10.97 -5.45
CA SER A 62 30.24 11.32 -6.72
C SER A 62 30.97 10.74 -7.94
N HIS A 63 32.18 10.20 -7.78
CA HIS A 63 33.01 9.65 -8.85
C HIS A 63 33.35 8.19 -8.54
N TYR A 64 32.78 7.27 -9.32
CA TYR A 64 32.98 5.84 -9.12
C TYR A 64 33.96 5.28 -10.16
N CYS A 65 35.11 4.82 -9.69
CA CYS A 65 36.09 4.15 -10.54
C CYS A 65 35.71 2.69 -10.79
N GLN A 66 35.74 2.29 -12.06
CA GLN A 66 35.62 0.89 -12.45
C GLN A 66 36.89 0.14 -12.05
N ILE A 67 36.72 -1.02 -11.44
CA ILE A 67 37.84 -1.92 -11.12
C ILE A 67 38.27 -2.58 -12.44
N THR A 68 39.48 -2.30 -12.88
CA THR A 68 40.11 -2.79 -14.12
C THR A 68 41.40 -3.57 -13.86
N CYS A 69 41.73 -3.88 -12.59
CA CYS A 69 42.98 -4.56 -12.29
C CYS A 69 43.07 -5.93 -12.98
N PRO A 70 44.18 -6.23 -13.69
CA PRO A 70 44.38 -7.54 -14.31
C PRO A 70 44.40 -8.61 -13.22
N TYR A 71 43.47 -9.55 -13.31
CA TYR A 71 43.31 -10.59 -12.31
C TYR A 71 44.04 -11.87 -12.73
N SER A 72 44.69 -12.53 -11.77
CA SER A 72 45.14 -13.92 -11.91
C SER A 72 44.53 -14.73 -10.77
N LEU A 73 43.40 -15.37 -11.06
CA LEU A 73 42.83 -16.37 -10.18
C LEU A 73 43.48 -17.71 -10.52
N ASN A 74 43.78 -18.52 -9.49
CA ASN A 74 44.09 -19.92 -9.76
C ASN A 74 42.81 -20.60 -10.30
N GLN A 75 42.98 -21.73 -11.00
CA GLN A 75 41.86 -22.42 -11.63
C GLN A 75 40.75 -22.81 -10.63
N ARG A 76 41.11 -23.21 -9.41
CA ARG A 76 40.16 -23.63 -8.37
C ARG A 76 39.25 -22.47 -7.96
N ASP A 77 39.83 -21.32 -7.69
CA ASP A 77 39.10 -20.13 -7.24
C ASP A 77 38.24 -19.58 -8.38
N SER A 78 38.76 -19.58 -9.61
CA SER A 78 37.99 -19.20 -10.80
C SER A 78 36.76 -20.09 -10.98
N ASN A 79 36.94 -21.41 -10.93
CA ASN A 79 35.83 -22.37 -11.04
C ASN A 79 34.78 -22.19 -9.94
N HIS A 80 35.22 -21.95 -8.70
CA HIS A 80 34.29 -21.76 -7.58
C HIS A 80 33.48 -20.46 -7.69
N LEU A 81 34.11 -19.36 -8.10
CA LEU A 81 33.39 -18.10 -8.33
C LEU A 81 32.44 -18.21 -9.52
N LEU A 82 32.84 -18.92 -10.58
CA LEU A 82 31.98 -19.24 -11.71
C LEU A 82 30.74 -20.03 -11.26
N GLU A 83 30.92 -21.01 -10.38
CA GLU A 83 29.81 -21.77 -9.79
C GLU A 83 28.85 -20.87 -8.98
N ILE A 84 29.38 -19.99 -8.13
CA ILE A 84 28.58 -19.01 -7.35
C ILE A 84 27.77 -18.11 -8.29
N PHE A 85 28.40 -17.59 -9.34
CA PHE A 85 27.77 -16.73 -10.32
C PHE A 85 26.64 -17.46 -11.06
N HIS A 86 26.93 -18.65 -11.58
CA HIS A 86 25.93 -19.50 -12.23
C HIS A 86 24.75 -19.80 -11.31
N ASN A 87 25.01 -20.16 -10.06
CA ASN A 87 23.96 -20.43 -9.08
C ASN A 87 23.09 -19.19 -8.83
N GLY A 88 23.69 -17.99 -8.81
CA GLY A 88 22.95 -16.73 -8.75
C GLY A 88 22.00 -16.53 -9.94
N ILE A 89 22.49 -16.77 -11.16
CA ILE A 89 21.68 -16.70 -12.39
C ILE A 89 20.55 -17.73 -12.37
N VAL A 90 20.84 -18.98 -12.03
CA VAL A 90 19.84 -20.06 -11.95
C VAL A 90 18.74 -19.69 -10.96
N GLN A 91 19.10 -19.17 -9.79
CA GLN A 91 18.12 -18.74 -8.80
C GLN A 91 17.31 -17.53 -9.26
N LYS A 92 17.93 -16.53 -9.88
CA LYS A 92 17.22 -15.41 -10.49
C LYS A 92 16.16 -15.90 -11.47
N ASN A 93 16.54 -16.79 -12.38
CA ASN A 93 15.62 -17.32 -13.38
C ASN A 93 14.47 -18.11 -12.73
N ALA A 94 14.76 -18.90 -11.70
CA ALA A 94 13.72 -19.58 -10.92
C ALA A 94 12.76 -18.60 -10.23
N LEU A 95 13.26 -17.49 -9.70
CA LEU A 95 12.46 -16.44 -9.08
C LEU A 95 11.59 -15.69 -10.10
N ILE A 96 12.13 -15.38 -11.28
CA ILE A 96 11.37 -14.80 -12.39
C ILE A 96 10.21 -15.72 -12.79
N LEU A 97 10.46 -17.01 -12.95
CA LEU A 97 9.43 -17.99 -13.30
C LEU A 97 8.33 -18.05 -12.24
N LYS A 98 8.70 -18.10 -10.96
CA LYS A 98 7.73 -18.07 -9.83
C LYS A 98 6.93 -16.77 -9.80
N GLY A 99 7.58 -15.63 -10.07
CA GLY A 99 6.94 -14.32 -10.15
C GLY A 99 5.90 -14.28 -11.27
N ASN A 100 6.26 -14.76 -12.46
CA ASN A 100 5.36 -14.83 -13.61
C ASN A 100 4.16 -15.75 -13.33
N ASP A 101 4.37 -16.93 -12.72
CA ASP A 101 3.29 -17.82 -12.31
C ASP A 101 2.34 -17.15 -11.30
N LEU A 102 2.88 -16.41 -10.34
CA LEU A 102 2.06 -15.67 -9.37
C LEU A 102 1.24 -14.56 -10.05
N ILE A 103 1.82 -13.81 -10.98
CA ILE A 103 1.09 -12.79 -11.77
C ILE A 103 -0.08 -13.43 -12.50
N LEU A 104 0.17 -14.53 -13.20
CA LEU A 104 -0.85 -15.26 -13.94
C LEU A 104 -1.99 -15.72 -13.01
N LYS A 105 -1.66 -16.27 -11.84
CA LYS A 105 -2.65 -16.68 -10.82
C LYS A 105 -3.50 -15.50 -10.34
N LEU A 106 -2.88 -14.35 -10.06
CA LEU A 106 -3.59 -13.15 -9.62
C LEU A 106 -4.50 -12.58 -10.72
N GLN A 107 -4.07 -12.60 -11.99
CA GLN A 107 -4.88 -12.21 -13.13
C GLN A 107 -6.09 -13.14 -13.30
N ASN A 108 -5.88 -14.46 -13.18
CA ASN A 108 -6.97 -15.44 -13.24
C ASN A 108 -7.96 -15.26 -12.08
N ASP A 109 -7.47 -15.00 -10.87
CA ASP A 109 -8.32 -14.72 -9.72
C ASP A 109 -9.15 -13.45 -9.92
N LEU A 110 -8.58 -12.39 -10.50
CA LEU A 110 -9.32 -11.19 -10.87
C LEU A 110 -10.42 -11.47 -11.89
N ALA A 111 -10.11 -12.22 -12.96
CA ALA A 111 -11.09 -12.58 -13.96
C ALA A 111 -12.25 -13.40 -13.35
N ARG A 112 -11.94 -14.33 -12.44
CA ARG A 112 -12.96 -15.09 -11.71
C ARG A 112 -13.84 -14.19 -10.83
N LEU A 113 -13.22 -13.27 -10.08
CA LEU A 113 -13.96 -12.32 -9.23
C LEU A 113 -14.83 -11.37 -10.04
N ASP A 114 -14.41 -10.98 -11.25
CA ASP A 114 -15.20 -10.14 -12.14
C ASP A 114 -16.48 -10.85 -12.61
N ILE A 115 -16.37 -12.13 -12.97
CA ILE A 115 -17.54 -12.97 -13.28
C ILE A 115 -18.46 -13.11 -12.05
N GLU A 116 -17.90 -13.36 -10.87
CA GLU A 116 -18.65 -13.47 -9.62
C GLU A 116 -19.39 -12.16 -9.30
N LEU A 117 -18.73 -11.01 -9.51
CA LEU A 117 -19.30 -9.68 -9.34
C LEU A 117 -20.48 -9.46 -10.30
N GLY A 118 -20.36 -9.87 -11.56
CA GLY A 118 -21.45 -9.80 -12.54
C GLY A 118 -22.69 -10.60 -12.10
N ASN A 119 -22.48 -11.84 -11.64
CA ASN A 119 -23.56 -12.70 -11.16
C ASN A 119 -24.25 -12.14 -9.90
N ILE A 120 -23.48 -11.61 -8.95
CA ILE A 120 -24.03 -10.97 -7.75
C ILE A 120 -24.77 -9.68 -8.11
N SER A 121 -24.28 -8.90 -9.05
CA SER A 121 -24.93 -7.67 -9.51
C SER A 121 -26.31 -7.96 -10.11
N LEU A 122 -26.42 -8.98 -10.97
CA LEU A 122 -27.70 -9.45 -11.52
C LEU A 122 -28.65 -9.93 -10.42
N THR A 123 -28.14 -10.75 -9.50
CA THR A 123 -28.92 -11.26 -8.35
C THR A 123 -29.44 -10.13 -7.48
N LYS A 124 -28.60 -9.13 -7.20
CA LYS A 124 -28.95 -7.93 -6.44
C LYS A 124 -30.06 -7.12 -7.12
N GLU A 125 -29.98 -6.95 -8.44
CA GLU A 125 -31.01 -6.23 -9.21
C GLU A 125 -32.36 -6.95 -9.16
N ASN A 126 -32.36 -8.28 -9.35
CA ASN A 126 -33.58 -9.09 -9.26
C ASN A 126 -34.19 -9.04 -7.85
N LEU A 127 -33.37 -9.22 -6.81
CA LEU A 127 -33.82 -9.10 -5.42
C LEU A 127 -34.33 -7.71 -5.08
N PHE A 128 -33.78 -6.65 -5.69
CA PHE A 128 -34.28 -5.29 -5.52
C PHE A 128 -35.69 -5.13 -6.10
N LYS A 129 -35.93 -5.66 -7.32
CA LYS A 129 -37.25 -5.68 -7.96
C LYS A 129 -38.25 -6.48 -7.12
N GLU A 130 -37.89 -7.68 -6.70
CA GLU A 130 -38.74 -8.53 -5.83
C GLU A 130 -39.05 -7.85 -4.50
N LYS A 131 -38.05 -7.24 -3.85
CA LYS A 131 -38.22 -6.51 -2.60
C LYS A 131 -39.20 -5.36 -2.76
N LYS A 132 -39.11 -4.61 -3.86
CA LYS A 132 -40.03 -3.51 -4.18
C LYS A 132 -41.45 -4.05 -4.33
N THR A 133 -41.65 -5.12 -5.10
CA THR A 133 -42.95 -5.75 -5.29
C THR A 133 -43.53 -6.27 -3.97
N ALA A 134 -42.76 -7.03 -3.19
CA ALA A 134 -43.19 -7.56 -1.90
C ALA A 134 -43.58 -6.45 -0.90
N LYS A 135 -42.85 -5.33 -0.91
CA LYS A 135 -43.17 -4.15 -0.09
C LYS A 135 -44.51 -3.53 -0.48
N GLU A 136 -44.78 -3.38 -1.76
CA GLU A 136 -46.03 -2.79 -2.25
C GLU A 136 -47.23 -3.70 -2.00
N VAL A 137 -47.06 -5.02 -2.15
CA VAL A 137 -48.08 -6.02 -1.77
C VAL A 137 -48.37 -5.95 -0.26
N LEU A 138 -47.34 -5.95 0.58
CA LEU A 138 -47.49 -5.83 2.04
C LEU A 138 -48.20 -4.52 2.42
N LYS A 139 -47.81 -3.39 1.83
CA LYS A 139 -48.48 -2.12 2.12
C LYS A 139 -49.95 -2.17 1.74
N ARG A 140 -50.28 -2.64 0.53
CA ARG A 140 -51.66 -2.71 0.06
C ARG A 140 -52.52 -3.51 1.05
N ASP A 141 -52.03 -4.67 1.47
CA ASP A 141 -52.72 -5.55 2.41
C ASP A 141 -52.91 -4.92 3.79
N VAL A 142 -51.87 -4.28 4.33
CA VAL A 142 -51.95 -3.53 5.60
C VAL A 142 -53.00 -2.43 5.53
N TYR A 143 -53.02 -1.63 4.46
CA TYR A 143 -53.96 -0.53 4.33
C TYR A 143 -55.41 -1.02 4.14
N GLN A 144 -55.62 -2.06 3.33
CA GLN A 144 -56.92 -2.71 3.12
C GLN A 144 -57.48 -3.31 4.42
N THR A 145 -56.64 -3.97 5.22
CA THR A 145 -57.03 -4.58 6.50
C THR A 145 -57.62 -3.58 7.50
N PHE A 146 -57.18 -2.32 7.46
CA PHE A 146 -57.67 -1.24 8.33
C PHE A 146 -58.61 -0.27 7.62
N GLN A 147 -59.11 -0.61 6.42
CA GLN A 147 -60.00 0.25 5.62
C GLN A 147 -59.44 1.67 5.40
N THR A 148 -58.11 1.79 5.39
CA THR A 148 -57.43 3.06 5.14
C THR A 148 -57.13 3.19 3.65
N PRO A 149 -57.34 4.37 3.03
CA PRO A 149 -57.08 4.54 1.61
C PRO A 149 -55.60 4.31 1.31
N TYR A 150 -55.33 3.34 0.44
CA TYR A 150 -54.01 3.06 -0.12
C TYR A 150 -53.79 3.95 -1.35
N TYR A 151 -52.79 4.81 -1.29
CA TYR A 151 -52.42 5.66 -2.42
C TYR A 151 -51.33 4.99 -3.24
N THR A 152 -51.53 4.93 -4.55
CA THR A 152 -50.52 4.57 -5.54
C THR A 152 -49.32 5.53 -5.47
N SER A 153 -48.19 5.14 -6.06
CA SER A 153 -47.00 6.00 -6.10
C SER A 153 -47.28 7.35 -6.77
N GLU A 154 -48.17 7.40 -7.75
CA GLU A 154 -48.50 8.64 -8.48
C GLU A 154 -49.41 9.54 -7.65
N GLU A 155 -50.39 8.97 -6.96
CA GLU A 155 -51.24 9.72 -6.03
C GLU A 155 -50.45 10.27 -4.84
N LEU A 156 -49.47 9.52 -4.33
CA LEU A 156 -48.56 10.00 -3.30
C LEU A 156 -47.72 11.19 -3.77
N LYS A 157 -47.25 11.20 -5.02
CA LYS A 157 -46.56 12.38 -5.59
C LYS A 157 -47.49 13.59 -5.64
N ILE A 158 -48.73 13.40 -6.08
CA ILE A 158 -49.74 14.48 -6.12
C ILE A 158 -50.01 15.03 -4.70
N GLN A 159 -50.19 14.14 -3.72
CA GLN A 159 -50.38 14.57 -2.33
C GLN A 159 -49.15 15.27 -1.76
N LYS A 160 -47.95 14.78 -2.11
CA LYS A 160 -46.69 15.38 -1.70
C LYS A 160 -46.53 16.78 -2.27
N GLU A 161 -46.83 16.99 -3.56
CA GLU A 161 -46.83 18.33 -4.16
C GLU A 161 -47.87 19.25 -3.53
N LYS A 162 -49.09 18.76 -3.27
CA LYS A 162 -50.10 19.53 -2.53
C LYS A 162 -49.61 19.93 -1.14
N PHE A 163 -48.89 19.05 -0.44
CA PHE A 163 -48.31 19.33 0.88
C PHE A 163 -47.16 20.34 0.81
N ILE A 164 -46.24 20.17 -0.15
CA ILE A 164 -45.10 21.08 -0.35
C ILE A 164 -45.60 22.50 -0.67
N ASN A 165 -46.61 22.62 -1.54
CA ASN A 165 -47.13 23.90 -2.02
C ASN A 165 -48.20 24.52 -1.11
N LYS A 166 -48.56 23.89 0.01
CA LYS A 166 -49.52 24.45 0.97
C LYS A 166 -48.98 25.79 1.47
N LYS A 167 -49.65 26.90 1.09
CA LYS A 167 -49.32 28.23 1.62
C LYS A 167 -49.52 28.18 3.14
N HIS A 168 -48.47 28.48 3.91
CA HIS A 168 -48.66 28.74 5.32
C HIS A 168 -49.36 30.09 5.39
N ASP A 169 -50.63 30.05 5.78
CA ASP A 169 -51.42 31.25 6.01
C ASP A 169 -50.87 31.91 7.29
N HIS A 170 -49.85 32.75 7.12
CA HIS A 170 -49.23 33.51 8.20
C HIS A 170 -50.16 34.60 8.75
N SER A 171 -51.34 34.83 8.15
CA SER A 171 -52.33 35.84 8.55
C SER A 171 -52.91 35.63 9.96
N LYS A 172 -52.68 34.48 10.60
CA LYS A 172 -53.16 34.20 11.97
C LYS A 172 -52.11 34.39 13.07
N ARG A 173 -50.87 34.80 12.76
CA ARG A 173 -49.82 35.02 13.77
C ARG A 173 -49.54 36.49 14.13
N SER A 174 -50.21 37.46 13.51
CA SER A 174 -50.03 38.91 13.80
C SER A 174 -51.08 39.49 14.75
N LYS A 175 -51.74 38.69 15.60
CA LYS A 175 -52.64 39.19 16.66
C LYS A 175 -52.07 39.00 18.06
N ILE A 176 -50.77 39.22 18.23
CA ILE A 176 -50.16 39.32 19.56
C ILE A 176 -49.34 40.62 19.55
N ASP A 177 -49.89 41.59 20.28
CA ASP A 177 -49.35 42.87 20.77
C ASP A 177 -48.70 43.83 19.78
N ASP A 178 -49.55 44.69 19.20
CA ASP A 178 -49.19 46.07 18.86
C ASP A 178 -49.09 46.90 20.15
N GLN A 179 -47.93 46.89 20.81
CA GLN A 179 -47.48 48.04 21.60
C GLN A 179 -45.98 48.28 21.39
N GLU A 180 -45.73 49.44 20.78
CA GLU A 180 -44.54 50.28 20.83
C GLU A 180 -43.36 50.08 19.86
N VAL A 181 -43.04 51.25 19.28
CA VAL A 181 -41.83 51.73 18.61
C VAL A 181 -41.63 51.37 17.14
N GLY A 182 -41.81 52.39 16.31
CA GLY A 182 -41.54 52.39 14.90
C GLY A 182 -40.04 52.30 14.59
N GLU A 183 -39.69 51.31 13.78
CA GLU A 183 -38.56 51.37 12.86
C GLU A 183 -39.02 50.69 11.56
N THR A 184 -38.96 51.42 10.45
CA THR A 184 -39.27 50.90 9.11
C THR A 184 -38.22 49.85 8.71
N VAL A 185 -38.43 48.61 9.13
CA VAL A 185 -37.58 47.48 8.72
C VAL A 185 -37.92 47.12 7.28
N ASN A 186 -36.91 47.28 6.44
CA ASN A 186 -36.93 46.94 5.02
C ASN A 186 -37.37 45.48 4.84
N ILE A 187 -38.48 45.28 4.13
CA ILE A 187 -39.09 43.99 3.86
C ILE A 187 -38.07 43.15 3.09
N TYR A 188 -37.44 42.21 3.79
CA TYR A 188 -36.48 41.26 3.24
C TYR A 188 -37.01 40.70 1.91
N SER A 189 -36.24 40.90 0.85
CA SER A 189 -36.44 40.20 -0.41
C SER A 189 -36.46 38.70 -0.12
N TYR A 190 -37.59 38.06 -0.45
CA TYR A 190 -37.78 36.64 -0.19
C TYR A 190 -36.84 35.86 -1.12
N ASP A 191 -35.65 35.53 -0.61
CA ASP A 191 -34.58 34.96 -1.41
C ASP A 191 -34.98 33.60 -1.98
N LYS A 192 -34.76 33.40 -3.28
CA LYS A 192 -35.18 32.22 -4.03
C LYS A 192 -34.55 30.94 -3.45
N GLU A 193 -33.35 31.05 -2.91
CA GLU A 193 -32.60 29.97 -2.25
C GLU A 193 -33.27 29.47 -0.96
N ASN A 194 -33.93 30.37 -0.23
CA ASN A 194 -34.70 30.02 0.97
C ASN A 194 -35.98 29.23 0.60
N SER A 195 -36.56 29.52 -0.56
CA SER A 195 -37.76 28.82 -1.05
C SER A 195 -37.50 27.34 -1.38
N GLU A 196 -36.36 27.02 -2.00
CA GLU A 196 -35.99 25.64 -2.35
C GLU A 196 -35.68 24.80 -1.11
N THR A 197 -34.97 25.40 -0.15
CA THR A 197 -34.65 24.75 1.13
C THR A 197 -35.93 24.42 1.90
N ILE A 198 -36.91 25.34 1.94
CA ILE A 198 -38.23 25.10 2.55
C ILE A 198 -38.97 23.97 1.82
N ARG A 199 -38.96 23.93 0.48
CA ARG A 199 -39.58 22.84 -0.30
C ARG A 199 -38.93 21.48 0.02
N LYS A 200 -37.60 21.40 0.06
CA LYS A 200 -36.85 20.19 0.44
C LYS A 200 -37.23 19.73 1.85
N MET A 201 -37.27 20.63 2.83
CA MET A 201 -37.69 20.29 4.20
C MET A 201 -39.13 19.77 4.27
N ARG A 202 -40.07 20.40 3.56
CA ARG A 202 -41.48 19.94 3.51
C ARG A 202 -41.61 18.57 2.84
N SER A 203 -40.86 18.34 1.77
CA SER A 203 -40.76 17.05 1.09
C SER A 203 -40.32 15.93 2.05
N ILE A 204 -39.26 16.18 2.83
CA ILE A 204 -38.77 15.24 3.87
C ILE A 204 -39.83 15.01 4.95
N LYS A 205 -40.43 16.09 5.48
CA LYS A 205 -41.48 15.99 6.51
C LYS A 205 -42.68 15.16 6.05
N PHE A 206 -43.10 15.30 4.80
CA PHE A 206 -44.17 14.50 4.22
C PHE A 206 -43.79 13.02 4.17
N ASP A 207 -42.61 12.70 3.65
CA ASP A 207 -42.15 11.31 3.55
C ASP A 207 -42.06 10.65 4.93
N ASP A 208 -41.56 11.37 5.93
CA ASP A 208 -41.46 10.87 7.30
C ASP A 208 -42.83 10.72 7.99
N ALA A 209 -43.80 11.57 7.67
CA ALA A 209 -45.18 11.39 8.12
C ALA A 209 -45.82 10.11 7.52
N GLN A 210 -45.62 9.86 6.23
CA GLN A 210 -46.12 8.63 5.59
C GLN A 210 -45.44 7.37 6.15
N LYS A 211 -44.12 7.42 6.38
CA LYS A 211 -43.38 6.32 7.03
C LYS A 211 -43.91 6.01 8.43
N ARG A 212 -44.17 7.04 9.25
CA ARG A 212 -44.74 6.87 10.60
C ARG A 212 -46.13 6.24 10.53
N LYS A 213 -47.02 6.81 9.71
CA LYS A 213 -48.36 6.27 9.50
C LYS A 213 -48.35 4.79 9.10
N PHE A 214 -47.50 4.41 8.14
CA PHE A 214 -47.39 3.02 7.72
C PHE A 214 -46.82 2.12 8.83
N ARG A 215 -45.83 2.58 9.59
CA ARG A 215 -45.26 1.83 10.72
C ARG A 215 -46.33 1.54 11.77
N ASP A 216 -47.14 2.53 12.13
CA ASP A 216 -48.20 2.38 13.12
C ASP A 216 -49.26 1.38 12.62
N LEU A 217 -49.65 1.46 11.34
CA LEU A 217 -50.57 0.49 10.73
C LEU A 217 -49.98 -0.92 10.68
N LEU A 218 -48.69 -1.06 10.37
CA LEU A 218 -48.01 -2.35 10.33
C LEU A 218 -47.91 -3.00 11.72
N GLN A 219 -47.65 -2.21 12.78
CA GLN A 219 -47.67 -2.73 14.15
C GLN A 219 -49.06 -3.24 14.54
N LYS A 220 -50.11 -2.48 14.21
CA LYS A 220 -51.50 -2.93 14.40
C LYS A 220 -51.80 -4.19 13.60
N TYR A 221 -51.30 -4.28 12.37
CA TYR A 221 -51.48 -5.45 11.49
C TYR A 221 -50.88 -6.71 12.12
N ILE A 222 -49.66 -6.62 12.65
CA ILE A 222 -48.98 -7.71 13.34
C ILE A 222 -49.76 -8.14 14.60
N ALA A 223 -50.21 -7.17 15.41
CA ALA A 223 -51.00 -7.45 16.61
C ALA A 223 -52.30 -8.18 16.29
N LYS A 224 -53.05 -7.70 15.29
CA LYS A 224 -54.31 -8.32 14.83
C LYS A 224 -54.09 -9.75 14.34
N PHE A 225 -53.02 -10.02 13.60
CA PHE A 225 -52.67 -11.37 13.15
C PHE A 225 -52.41 -12.30 14.34
N ALA A 226 -51.64 -11.83 15.33
CA ALA A 226 -51.33 -12.60 16.54
C ALA A 226 -52.59 -12.97 17.33
N GLU A 227 -53.58 -12.07 17.44
CA GLU A 227 -54.87 -12.34 18.08
C GLU A 227 -55.66 -13.43 17.34
N THR A 228 -55.75 -13.36 16.01
CA THR A 228 -56.46 -14.36 15.21
C THR A 228 -55.83 -15.75 15.29
N SER A 229 -54.51 -15.83 15.39
CA SER A 229 -53.79 -17.11 15.51
C SER A 229 -54.00 -17.80 16.86
N GLN A 230 -54.35 -17.07 17.93
CA GLN A 230 -54.60 -17.65 19.25
C GLN A 230 -55.94 -18.40 19.36
N HIS A 231 -56.90 -18.10 18.49
CA HIS A 231 -58.22 -18.74 18.50
C HIS A 231 -58.29 -20.05 17.69
N HIS A 232 -57.24 -20.42 16.95
CA HIS A 232 -57.17 -21.69 16.24
C HIS A 232 -56.34 -22.72 17.02
N ASN A 233 -57.07 -23.59 17.73
CA ASN A 233 -56.74 -24.93 18.23
C ASN A 233 -55.48 -25.15 19.10
N TYR A 234 -55.73 -25.38 20.39
CA TYR A 234 -54.77 -25.55 21.49
C TYR A 234 -53.79 -26.75 21.34
N LEU A 235 -54.01 -27.64 20.36
CA LEU A 235 -53.20 -28.85 20.14
C LEU A 235 -52.14 -28.73 19.02
N GLU A 236 -52.23 -27.75 18.10
CA GLU A 236 -51.15 -27.47 17.11
C GLU A 236 -50.12 -26.43 17.61
N ILE A 237 -50.42 -25.74 18.73
CA ILE A 237 -49.65 -24.61 19.28
C ILE A 237 -48.25 -25.01 19.79
N LEU A 238 -47.99 -26.29 20.07
CA LEU A 238 -46.66 -26.76 20.46
C LEU A 238 -45.70 -26.94 19.28
N VAL A 239 -46.22 -27.10 18.05
CA VAL A 239 -45.40 -27.23 16.82
C VAL A 239 -45.27 -25.87 16.09
N SER A 240 -46.22 -24.94 16.25
CA SER A 240 -46.31 -23.69 15.48
C SER A 240 -45.71 -22.42 16.11
N LYS A 241 -44.96 -22.52 17.23
CA LYS A 241 -44.25 -21.38 17.88
C LYS A 241 -43.29 -20.56 16.98
N ARG A 242 -43.13 -20.91 15.70
CA ARG A 242 -42.19 -20.27 14.76
C ARG A 242 -42.79 -19.13 13.92
N GLN A 243 -44.09 -19.09 13.64
CA GLN A 243 -44.65 -17.99 12.82
C GLN A 243 -45.06 -16.81 13.69
N ARG A 244 -44.09 -15.96 14.02
CA ARG A 244 -44.33 -14.70 14.77
C ARG A 244 -44.86 -13.56 13.89
N ASN A 245 -44.83 -13.71 12.56
CA ASN A 245 -45.15 -12.65 11.62
C ASN A 245 -46.21 -13.11 10.60
N PRO A 246 -47.04 -12.17 10.08
CA PRO A 246 -47.89 -12.44 8.94
C PRO A 246 -47.06 -12.93 7.72
N PRO A 247 -47.57 -13.87 6.90
CA PRO A 247 -46.82 -14.44 5.77
C PRO A 247 -46.25 -13.41 4.79
N LEU A 248 -47.00 -12.35 4.50
CA LEU A 248 -46.54 -11.26 3.61
C LEU A 248 -45.37 -10.46 4.21
N LEU A 249 -45.39 -10.24 5.53
CA LEU A 249 -44.31 -9.57 6.24
C LEU A 249 -43.07 -10.47 6.27
N GLU A 250 -43.25 -11.77 6.53
CA GLU A 250 -42.17 -12.76 6.55
C GLU A 250 -41.50 -12.89 5.17
N ASN A 251 -42.28 -12.92 4.09
CA ASN A 251 -41.76 -12.90 2.73
C ASN A 251 -40.94 -11.62 2.44
N TYR A 252 -41.46 -10.44 2.80
CA TYR A 252 -40.72 -9.18 2.64
C TYR A 252 -39.41 -9.16 3.44
N ILE A 253 -39.42 -9.62 4.69
CA ILE A 253 -38.22 -9.71 5.54
C ILE A 253 -37.20 -10.66 4.91
N SER A 254 -37.64 -11.84 4.45
CA SER A 254 -36.79 -12.83 3.80
C SER A 254 -36.09 -12.27 2.57
N ILE A 255 -36.84 -11.66 1.63
CA ILE A 255 -36.25 -11.04 0.42
C ILE A 255 -35.33 -9.87 0.81
N SER A 256 -35.72 -9.04 1.78
CA SER A 256 -34.88 -7.93 2.24
C SER A 256 -33.55 -8.40 2.83
N ASN A 257 -33.55 -9.52 3.55
CA ASN A 257 -32.34 -10.12 4.09
C ASN A 257 -31.44 -10.68 2.99
N LYS A 258 -32.01 -11.39 2.00
CA LYS A 258 -31.27 -11.86 0.82
C LYS A 258 -30.63 -10.70 0.06
N TYR A 259 -31.37 -9.61 -0.17
CA TYR A 259 -30.85 -8.41 -0.82
C TYR A 259 -29.69 -7.80 -0.03
N LYS A 260 -29.83 -7.66 1.30
CA LYS A 260 -28.76 -7.16 2.17
C LYS A 260 -27.50 -8.04 2.07
N GLN A 261 -27.67 -9.36 2.07
CA GLN A 261 -26.55 -10.29 1.93
C GLN A 261 -25.86 -10.16 0.57
N ALA A 262 -26.62 -9.99 -0.52
CA ALA A 262 -26.04 -9.75 -1.85
C ALA A 262 -25.18 -8.48 -1.88
N CYS A 263 -25.63 -7.39 -1.25
CA CYS A 263 -24.84 -6.15 -1.14
C CYS A 263 -23.55 -6.35 -0.32
N ILE A 264 -23.60 -7.13 0.77
CA ILE A 264 -22.40 -7.46 1.58
C ILE A 264 -21.41 -8.27 0.73
N ASN A 265 -21.89 -9.27 0.01
CA ASN A 265 -21.05 -10.12 -0.83
C ASN A 265 -20.40 -9.31 -1.97
N GLU A 266 -21.16 -8.44 -2.64
CA GLU A 266 -20.64 -7.52 -3.66
C GLU A 266 -19.50 -6.65 -3.11
N SER A 267 -19.71 -6.02 -1.96
CA SER A 267 -18.68 -5.20 -1.30
C SER A 267 -17.45 -6.03 -0.96
N SER A 268 -17.62 -7.26 -0.47
CA SER A 268 -16.50 -8.16 -0.14
C SER A 268 -15.69 -8.55 -1.39
N ILE A 269 -16.35 -8.78 -2.52
CA ILE A 269 -15.67 -9.07 -3.80
C ILE A 269 -14.87 -7.86 -4.25
N LEU A 270 -15.47 -6.66 -4.23
CA LEU A 270 -14.78 -5.43 -4.62
C LEU A 270 -13.52 -5.18 -3.77
N THR A 271 -13.60 -5.39 -2.45
CA THR A 271 -12.43 -5.29 -1.57
C THR A 271 -11.33 -6.31 -1.94
N ARG A 272 -11.71 -7.55 -2.25
CA ARG A 272 -10.75 -8.58 -2.69
C ARG A 272 -10.12 -8.24 -4.04
N MET A 273 -10.92 -7.74 -5.00
CA MET A 273 -10.42 -7.29 -6.29
C MET A 273 -9.42 -6.14 -6.12
N GLU A 274 -9.72 -5.17 -5.27
CA GLU A 274 -8.84 -4.03 -5.00
C GLU A 274 -7.52 -4.49 -4.36
N SER A 275 -7.57 -5.41 -3.40
CA SER A 275 -6.37 -6.02 -2.81
C SER A 275 -5.51 -6.73 -3.87
N ILE A 276 -6.12 -7.46 -4.81
CA ILE A 276 -5.37 -8.12 -5.89
C ILE A 276 -4.82 -7.09 -6.88
N LYS A 277 -5.58 -6.05 -7.24
CA LYS A 277 -5.11 -4.95 -8.09
C LYS A 277 -3.92 -4.24 -7.46
N GLN A 278 -3.94 -3.99 -6.15
CA GLN A 278 -2.79 -3.43 -5.43
C GLN A 278 -1.56 -4.35 -5.52
N ARG A 279 -1.74 -5.68 -5.43
CA ARG A 279 -0.65 -6.67 -5.58
C ARG A 279 -0.15 -6.84 -7.02
N LEU A 280 -0.99 -6.63 -8.03
CA LEU A 280 -0.59 -6.64 -9.43
C LEU A 280 0.08 -5.33 -9.83
N ASN A 281 -0.48 -4.21 -9.37
CA ASN A 281 0.17 -2.91 -9.45
C ASN A 281 1.51 -2.98 -8.73
N PHE A 282 1.64 -3.71 -7.61
CA PHE A 282 2.92 -3.99 -6.95
C PHE A 282 3.98 -4.59 -7.89
N ASN A 283 3.70 -5.04 -9.12
CA ASN A 283 4.74 -5.37 -10.12
C ASN A 283 5.18 -4.17 -10.96
N GLU A 284 4.28 -3.34 -11.47
CA GLU A 284 4.64 -2.05 -12.10
C GLU A 284 5.25 -1.08 -11.06
N VAL A 285 4.76 -1.20 -9.85
CA VAL A 285 5.20 -0.58 -8.61
C VAL A 285 6.41 -1.32 -8.04
N TRP A 286 6.70 -2.60 -8.26
CA TRP A 286 8.03 -3.17 -7.90
C TRP A 286 9.08 -2.65 -8.87
N GLN A 287 8.76 -2.70 -10.16
CA GLN A 287 9.64 -2.23 -11.22
C GLN A 287 9.89 -0.71 -11.10
N SER A 288 8.95 0.06 -10.53
CA SER A 288 9.15 1.48 -10.20
C SER A 288 9.55 1.80 -8.74
N LEU A 289 9.21 0.98 -7.73
CA LEU A 289 9.42 1.20 -6.28
C LEU A 289 10.62 0.48 -5.69
N TYR A 290 11.26 -0.45 -6.38
CA TYR A 290 12.68 -0.69 -6.08
C TYR A 290 13.49 0.57 -6.40
N GLY A 291 12.92 1.49 -7.20
CA GLY A 291 13.31 2.88 -7.32
C GLY A 291 12.79 3.86 -6.26
N ILE A 292 11.65 3.65 -5.56
CA ILE A 292 11.06 4.65 -4.63
C ILE A 292 10.19 3.97 -3.54
N SER A 293 10.15 4.47 -2.29
CA SER A 293 9.18 4.10 -1.23
C SER A 293 9.43 2.83 -0.38
N PHE A 294 10.35 2.99 0.57
CA PHE A 294 10.53 2.13 1.75
C PHE A 294 9.93 2.76 3.03
N LYS A 295 8.88 3.62 2.94
CA LYS A 295 8.59 4.53 4.07
C LYS A 295 7.21 4.60 4.73
N ASP A 296 6.11 4.11 4.19
CA ASP A 296 4.84 4.27 4.94
C ASP A 296 3.94 3.02 4.96
N LYS A 297 3.94 2.36 6.14
CA LYS A 297 2.90 1.53 6.79
C LYS A 297 2.36 0.32 5.99
N ILE A 298 2.73 -0.93 6.28
CA ILE A 298 2.68 -1.67 7.57
C ILE A 298 1.30 -1.52 8.24
N GLU A 299 0.35 -2.35 7.83
CA GLU A 299 -0.65 -2.99 8.70
C GLU A 299 -1.56 -3.88 7.83
N ASN A 300 -1.38 -5.20 7.94
CA ASN A 300 -2.26 -6.27 7.45
C ASN A 300 -2.14 -6.69 5.97
N ALA A 301 -1.26 -7.65 5.68
CA ALA A 301 -1.64 -8.89 4.96
C ALA A 301 -0.46 -9.87 4.85
N ALA A 302 -0.74 -11.11 5.23
CA ALA A 302 0.15 -12.26 5.14
C ALA A 302 0.36 -12.70 3.68
N ALA A 303 1.63 -12.69 3.23
CA ALA A 303 2.23 -13.66 2.29
C ALA A 303 3.69 -13.26 2.01
N THR A 304 4.57 -13.73 2.89
CA THR A 304 6.00 -14.03 2.73
C THR A 304 6.65 -13.77 1.35
N PHE A 305 7.07 -12.53 1.13
CA PHE A 305 8.41 -12.26 0.61
C PHE A 305 9.10 -11.52 1.74
N ASN A 306 10.02 -12.19 2.43
CA ASN A 306 10.29 -11.85 3.82
C ASN A 306 11.08 -10.54 3.94
N ILE A 307 10.35 -9.43 4.01
CA ILE A 307 10.80 -8.14 4.48
C ILE A 307 11.39 -8.28 5.89
N GLU A 308 10.98 -9.26 6.71
CA GLU A 308 11.67 -9.58 7.97
C GLU A 308 13.13 -9.98 7.76
N PHE A 309 13.56 -10.38 6.56
CA PHE A 309 14.96 -10.71 6.27
C PHE A 309 15.82 -9.46 6.01
N LEU A 310 15.32 -8.49 5.23
CA LEU A 310 15.98 -7.19 5.10
C LEU A 310 15.91 -6.42 6.42
N ILE A 311 14.79 -6.57 7.12
CA ILE A 311 14.59 -6.13 8.50
C ILE A 311 15.51 -6.91 9.46
N ALA A 312 15.86 -8.19 9.23
CA ALA A 312 16.77 -9.02 10.04
C ALA A 312 18.26 -8.72 9.79
N ALA A 313 18.64 -8.44 8.55
CA ALA A 313 19.97 -7.93 8.20
C ALA A 313 20.14 -6.48 8.71
N ALA A 314 19.07 -5.69 8.64
CA ALA A 314 18.94 -4.46 9.40
C ALA A 314 18.83 -4.73 10.90
N ALA A 315 18.41 -5.93 11.35
CA ALA A 315 18.08 -6.28 12.75
C ALA A 315 19.23 -6.64 13.63
N ILE A 316 20.17 -7.32 13.02
CA ILE A 316 21.49 -7.50 13.61
C ILE A 316 22.10 -6.10 13.88
N HIS A 317 21.53 -5.02 13.33
CA HIS A 317 21.71 -3.61 13.70
C HIS A 317 20.38 -2.81 14.02
N GLN A 318 19.28 -3.45 14.48
CA GLN A 318 17.87 -2.95 14.30
C GLN A 318 17.45 -1.67 14.99
N ASN A 319 18.23 -1.15 15.93
CA ASN A 319 17.89 0.17 16.49
C ASN A 319 18.31 1.32 15.55
N GLY A 320 18.68 1.01 14.30
CA GLY A 320 19.39 1.88 13.38
C GLY A 320 18.56 2.45 12.23
N ILE A 321 18.10 1.66 11.25
CA ILE A 321 17.88 2.15 9.87
C ILE A 321 16.88 3.32 9.74
N ALA A 322 15.79 3.35 10.51
CA ALA A 322 14.86 4.50 10.51
C ALA A 322 15.52 5.82 10.98
N LYS A 323 16.64 5.75 11.72
CA LYS A 323 17.48 6.90 12.11
C LYS A 323 18.37 7.43 10.97
N PHE A 324 18.56 6.65 9.90
CA PHE A 324 19.41 7.02 8.77
C PHE A 324 18.64 7.69 7.62
N GLY A 325 17.30 7.79 7.71
CA GLY A 325 16.51 8.67 6.84
C GLY A 325 15.54 7.99 5.87
N SER A 326 15.09 8.72 4.85
CA SER A 326 14.24 8.24 3.75
C SER A 326 15.08 7.64 2.63
N PHE A 327 14.53 6.62 1.99
CA PHE A 327 15.01 6.19 0.69
C PHE A 327 14.86 7.33 -0.34
N LYS A 328 15.95 7.64 -1.04
CA LYS A 328 16.02 8.71 -2.05
C LYS A 328 16.00 8.22 -3.48
N GLY A 329 16.37 6.95 -3.70
CA GLY A 329 16.30 6.32 -5.01
C GLY A 329 17.47 5.36 -5.27
N ILE A 330 17.52 4.86 -6.50
CA ILE A 330 18.62 4.03 -7.01
C ILE A 330 19.56 4.89 -7.85
N LYS A 331 20.86 4.72 -7.63
CA LYS A 331 21.90 5.18 -8.56
C LYS A 331 22.97 4.09 -8.70
N ASP A 332 23.26 3.64 -9.92
CA ASP A 332 24.35 2.70 -10.22
C ASP A 332 24.37 1.43 -9.32
N ASN A 333 23.24 0.72 -9.23
CA ASN A 333 23.03 -0.44 -8.35
C ASN A 333 23.18 -0.17 -6.83
N MET A 334 23.10 1.09 -6.42
CA MET A 334 23.10 1.50 -5.02
C MET A 334 21.72 2.04 -4.61
N LEU A 335 21.21 1.52 -3.50
CA LEU A 335 20.08 2.09 -2.79
C LEU A 335 20.60 3.21 -1.88
N ILE A 336 20.10 4.43 -2.05
CA ILE A 336 20.54 5.59 -1.28
C ILE A 336 19.48 5.97 -0.26
N TYR A 337 19.87 6.04 1.01
CA TYR A 337 19.05 6.50 2.12
C TYR A 337 19.68 7.75 2.74
N GLU A 338 18.88 8.83 2.84
CA GLU A 338 19.32 10.11 3.40
C GLU A 338 18.29 10.66 4.38
N PRO A 339 18.71 11.41 5.42
CA PRO A 339 17.80 12.00 6.38
C PRO A 339 16.76 12.94 5.75
N ASP A 340 15.54 12.95 6.29
CA ASP A 340 14.44 13.81 5.79
C ASP A 340 14.66 15.30 6.07
N ARG A 341 15.52 15.62 7.04
CA ARG A 341 15.89 16.98 7.43
C ARG A 341 17.41 17.03 7.57
N LEU A 342 18.01 18.14 7.16
CA LEU A 342 19.43 18.46 7.37
C LEU A 342 19.69 18.56 8.87
N ASP A 343 19.96 17.43 9.49
CA ASP A 343 20.34 17.30 10.89
C ASP A 343 21.80 16.82 10.91
N PRO A 344 22.74 17.61 11.44
CA PRO A 344 24.18 17.33 11.35
C PRO A 344 24.62 16.02 12.01
N ILE A 345 23.73 15.37 12.77
CA ILE A 345 24.00 14.11 13.48
C ILE A 345 23.47 12.91 12.69
N LYS A 346 22.63 13.10 11.66
CA LYS A 346 22.01 11.98 10.96
C LYS A 346 22.91 11.38 9.90
N HIS A 347 22.79 10.07 9.80
CA HIS A 347 23.65 9.26 8.96
C HIS A 347 23.02 9.03 7.58
N THR A 348 23.81 9.00 6.52
CA THR A 348 23.45 8.49 5.18
C THR A 348 23.82 7.01 5.09
N VAL A 349 22.93 6.18 4.53
CA VAL A 349 23.25 4.78 4.21
C VAL A 349 23.23 4.59 2.71
N ARG A 350 24.26 3.95 2.17
CA ARG A 350 24.27 3.46 0.80
C ARG A 350 24.34 1.95 0.81
N ILE A 351 23.40 1.28 0.15
CA ILE A 351 23.38 -0.16 0.05
C ILE A 351 23.66 -0.52 -1.41
N ARG A 352 24.86 -1.02 -1.71
CA ARG A 352 25.15 -1.56 -3.04
C ARG A 352 24.70 -3.01 -3.12
N LEU A 353 24.00 -3.33 -4.19
CA LEU A 353 23.54 -4.68 -4.46
C LEU A 353 24.54 -5.38 -5.38
N ILE A 354 24.94 -6.59 -5.02
CA ILE A 354 25.93 -7.40 -5.75
C ILE A 354 25.28 -8.74 -6.09
N CYS A 355 25.57 -9.28 -7.28
CA CYS A 355 25.08 -10.60 -7.63
C CYS A 355 25.63 -11.66 -6.67
N TYR A 356 24.75 -12.44 -6.04
CA TYR A 356 25.14 -13.53 -5.15
C TYR A 356 24.02 -14.58 -5.06
N PRO A 357 24.30 -15.88 -4.93
CA PRO A 357 23.28 -16.93 -4.93
C PRO A 357 22.41 -16.95 -3.68
N LYS A 358 22.73 -16.19 -2.63
CA LYS A 358 21.87 -16.08 -1.44
C LYS A 358 21.82 -14.62 -1.02
N ILE A 359 20.94 -14.30 -0.08
CA ILE A 359 21.01 -12.99 0.54
C ILE A 359 22.14 -13.01 1.57
N PHE A 360 23.13 -12.15 1.38
CA PHE A 360 24.33 -12.15 2.23
C PHE A 360 24.93 -10.76 2.35
N THR A 361 25.21 -10.30 3.58
CA THR A 361 25.90 -9.02 3.78
C THR A 361 27.41 -9.24 3.61
N LEU A 362 27.95 -8.81 2.47
CA LEU A 362 29.38 -8.94 2.15
C LEU A 362 30.23 -7.99 3.00
N GLU A 363 29.70 -6.79 3.24
CA GLU A 363 30.37 -5.76 4.03
C GLU A 363 29.39 -4.72 4.56
N ALA A 364 29.69 -4.22 5.76
CA ALA A 364 29.14 -2.98 6.28
C ALA A 364 30.32 -2.15 6.79
N LEU A 365 30.58 -1.01 6.15
CA LEU A 365 31.68 -0.12 6.46
C LEU A 365 31.15 1.27 6.82
N GLN A 366 31.45 1.72 8.04
CA GLN A 366 31.22 3.10 8.43
C GLN A 366 32.36 3.96 7.89
N LYS A 367 32.14 4.66 6.78
CA LYS A 367 33.15 5.53 6.15
C LYS A 367 33.40 6.81 6.95
N THR A 368 32.36 7.38 7.53
CA THR A 368 32.45 8.55 8.41
C THR A 368 31.47 8.40 9.56
N LYS A 369 31.53 9.29 10.56
CA LYS A 369 30.55 9.31 11.66
C LYS A 369 29.11 9.35 11.15
N THR A 370 28.85 9.92 9.98
CA THR A 370 27.52 10.06 9.37
C THR A 370 27.35 9.24 8.08
N HIS A 371 28.25 8.33 7.72
CA HIS A 371 28.13 7.60 6.45
C HIS A 371 28.37 6.10 6.64
N LEU A 372 27.40 5.30 6.22
CA LEU A 372 27.44 3.84 6.27
C LEU A 372 27.25 3.26 4.86
N ASP A 373 28.25 2.54 4.38
CA ASP A 373 28.18 1.78 3.14
C ASP A 373 27.94 0.31 3.46
N ILE A 374 26.88 -0.26 2.90
CA ILE A 374 26.52 -1.67 3.00
C ILE A 374 26.62 -2.30 1.62
N LYS A 375 27.13 -3.51 1.54
CA LYS A 375 27.25 -4.30 0.32
C LYS A 375 26.46 -5.59 0.54
N LEU A 376 25.39 -5.76 -0.22
CA LEU A 376 24.44 -6.86 -0.07
C LEU A 376 24.42 -7.73 -1.31
N GLY A 377 24.78 -9.00 -1.14
CA GLY A 377 24.62 -10.05 -2.15
C GLY A 377 23.15 -10.44 -2.31
N LEU A 378 22.64 -10.48 -3.55
CA LEU A 378 21.27 -10.89 -3.87
C LEU A 378 21.22 -11.69 -5.18
N PRO A 379 20.37 -12.73 -5.29
CA PRO A 379 20.20 -13.46 -6.55
C PRO A 379 19.54 -12.59 -7.63
N HIS A 380 18.61 -11.72 -7.23
CA HIS A 380 17.78 -10.93 -8.13
C HIS A 380 18.56 -9.93 -9.00
N VAL A 381 19.73 -9.49 -8.53
CA VAL A 381 20.58 -8.53 -9.24
C VAL A 381 21.62 -9.21 -10.12
N CYS A 382 21.67 -10.54 -10.12
CA CYS A 382 22.49 -11.28 -11.06
C CYS A 382 22.07 -10.99 -12.51
N PRO A 383 23.00 -11.08 -13.47
CA PRO A 383 22.63 -10.99 -14.88
C PRO A 383 21.67 -12.12 -15.27
N SER A 384 20.94 -11.93 -16.37
CA SER A 384 20.04 -12.97 -16.90
C SER A 384 20.76 -13.98 -17.79
N ALA A 385 21.87 -13.56 -18.39
CA ALA A 385 22.70 -14.38 -19.25
C ALA A 385 24.03 -14.68 -18.56
N ASN A 386 24.58 -15.85 -18.87
CA ASN A 386 25.94 -16.19 -18.54
C ASN A 386 26.82 -15.80 -19.72
N ASP A 387 27.29 -14.56 -19.73
CA ASP A 387 28.27 -14.08 -20.70
C ASP A 387 29.59 -13.74 -19.98
N ASP A 388 30.70 -13.96 -20.68
CA ASP A 388 32.05 -13.84 -20.10
C ASP A 388 32.34 -12.41 -19.62
N ASN A 389 31.83 -11.39 -20.32
CA ASN A 389 32.00 -9.99 -19.93
C ASN A 389 31.26 -9.67 -18.61
N ALA A 390 30.06 -10.22 -18.43
CA ALA A 390 29.29 -10.07 -17.20
C ALA A 390 29.92 -10.83 -16.03
N PHE A 391 30.49 -12.01 -16.30
CA PHE A 391 31.28 -12.72 -15.32
C PHE A 391 32.54 -11.94 -14.93
N ASP A 392 33.29 -11.41 -15.89
CA ASP A 392 34.50 -10.60 -15.66
C ASP A 392 34.18 -9.34 -14.84
N ALA A 393 33.14 -8.59 -15.24
CA ALA A 393 32.69 -7.41 -14.50
C ALA A 393 32.27 -7.75 -13.06
N TRP A 394 31.58 -8.89 -12.87
CA TRP A 394 31.21 -9.38 -11.55
C TRP A 394 32.43 -9.81 -10.73
N ILE A 395 33.39 -10.53 -11.33
CA ILE A 395 34.66 -10.91 -10.70
C ILE A 395 35.39 -9.67 -10.20
N HIS A 396 35.50 -8.64 -11.02
CA HIS A 396 36.09 -7.37 -10.62
C HIS A 396 35.37 -6.74 -9.42
N GLU A 397 34.03 -6.81 -9.39
CA GLU A 397 33.22 -6.30 -8.27
C GLU A 397 33.38 -7.13 -6.98
N ILE A 398 33.49 -8.46 -7.08
CA ILE A 398 33.56 -9.34 -5.91
C ILE A 398 34.99 -9.59 -5.39
N GLN A 399 36.01 -9.24 -6.18
CA GLN A 399 37.42 -9.46 -5.84
C GLN A 399 37.80 -8.86 -4.49
N PHE A 400 37.24 -7.70 -4.14
CA PHE A 400 37.46 -7.07 -2.85
C PHE A 400 37.00 -7.96 -1.66
N TYR A 401 35.98 -8.80 -1.87
CA TYR A 401 35.43 -9.69 -0.84
C TYR A 401 35.94 -11.13 -0.97
N ARG A 402 36.96 -11.38 -1.81
CA ARG A 402 37.53 -12.71 -2.08
C ARG A 402 37.68 -13.52 -0.79
N ASN A 403 38.43 -13.00 0.18
CA ASN A 403 38.70 -13.73 1.42
C ASN A 403 37.43 -13.99 2.24
N LYS A 404 36.42 -13.11 2.20
CA LYS A 404 35.15 -13.34 2.92
C LYS A 404 34.30 -14.41 2.22
N ILE A 405 34.28 -14.42 0.89
CA ILE A 405 33.55 -15.40 0.08
C ILE A 405 34.19 -16.79 0.23
N PHE A 406 35.52 -16.85 0.19
CA PHE A 406 36.26 -18.11 0.26
C PHE A 406 36.52 -18.61 1.69
N ALA A 407 36.63 -17.73 2.69
CA ALA A 407 36.78 -18.14 4.10
C ALA A 407 35.45 -18.48 4.77
N SER A 408 34.32 -18.17 4.12
CA SER A 408 33.04 -18.67 4.57
C SER A 408 32.93 -20.15 4.17
N ASP A 409 33.54 -21.03 4.96
CA ASP A 409 33.22 -22.47 5.05
C ASP A 409 31.78 -22.69 5.59
N VAL A 410 30.84 -21.79 5.25
CA VAL A 410 29.42 -21.85 5.63
C VAL A 410 28.67 -22.90 4.78
N PHE A 411 29.41 -23.74 4.06
CA PHE A 411 28.92 -24.89 3.31
C PHE A 411 29.41 -26.24 3.88
N ALA A 412 29.99 -26.27 5.09
CA ALA A 412 30.24 -27.54 5.78
C ALA A 412 28.94 -28.29 6.17
N ASP A 413 27.78 -27.63 6.16
CA ASP A 413 26.47 -28.22 6.47
C ASP A 413 25.49 -28.19 5.28
N LEU A 414 25.94 -28.65 4.10
CA LEU A 414 25.04 -29.04 3.00
C LEU A 414 25.27 -30.48 2.56
#